data_AF-A0AAJ0TAF7-F1
#
_entry.id   AF-A0AAJ0TAF7-F1
#
_cell.length_a   1.000
_cell.length_b   1.000
_cell.length_c   1.000
_cell.angle_alpha   90.00
_cell.angle_beta   90.00
_cell.angle_gamma   90.00
#
_symmetry.space_group_name_H-M   'P 1'
#
loop_
_entity.id
_entity.type
_entity.pdbx_description
1 polymer ?
#
loop_
_entity_poly.entity_id
_entity_poly.type
_entity_poly.pdbx_seq_one_letter_code
_entity_poly.pdbx_strand_id
1 'polypeptide(L)' 'MPKKLPELVASRLFKNVFICMNCNAKIRAQPDKVKKKKIQCRRCGGKELRLKAKERRGVKA' A
#
# COMPACT_ATOMS: atom_id res chain seq x y z
N MET A 1 -0.34 -16.67 20.39
CA MET A 1 0.16 -16.93 19.02
C MET A 1 -0.52 -15.97 18.06
N PRO A 2 0.20 -15.13 17.29
CA PRO A 2 -0.46 -14.21 16.37
C PRO A 2 -1.10 -15.04 15.24
N LYS A 3 -2.44 -15.08 15.20
CA LYS A 3 -3.20 -15.77 14.15
C LYS A 3 -2.73 -15.26 12.79
N LYS A 4 -2.15 -16.16 11.96
CA LYS A 4 -1.87 -15.88 10.54
C LYS A 4 -3.19 -15.39 9.94
N LEU A 5 -3.19 -14.19 9.36
CA LEU A 5 -4.40 -13.70 8.71
C LEU A 5 -4.64 -14.56 7.47
N PRO A 6 -5.89 -14.99 7.20
CA PRO A 6 -6.21 -15.72 5.99
C PRO A 6 -5.71 -14.95 4.77
N GLU A 7 -5.13 -15.66 3.81
CA GLU A 7 -4.45 -15.08 2.65
C GLU A 7 -5.35 -14.14 1.82
N LEU A 8 -6.64 -14.49 1.73
CA LEU A 8 -7.68 -13.66 1.12
C LEU A 8 -7.86 -12.30 1.82
N VAL A 9 -7.82 -12.29 3.15
CA VAL A 9 -7.97 -11.07 3.94
C VAL A 9 -6.70 -10.23 3.84
N ALA A 10 -5.53 -10.86 3.80
CA ALA A 10 -4.27 -10.18 3.57
C ALA A 10 -4.24 -9.48 2.19
N SER A 11 -4.71 -10.17 1.14
CA SER A 11 -4.80 -9.61 -0.21
C SER A 11 -5.70 -8.37 -0.26
N ARG A 12 -6.86 -8.40 0.38
CA ARG A 12 -7.77 -7.23 0.42
C ARG A 12 -7.17 -6.03 1.15
N LEU A 13 -6.43 -6.28 2.22
CA LEU A 13 -5.96 -5.24 3.13
C LEU A 13 -4.61 -4.63 2.75
N PHE A 14 -3.77 -5.37 2.03
CA PHE A 14 -2.37 -5.00 1.80
C PHE A 14 -1.97 -4.97 0.33
N LYS A 15 -2.52 -5.83 -0.53
CA LYS A 15 -2.11 -5.92 -1.93
C LYS A 15 -2.32 -4.59 -2.66
N ASN A 16 -1.24 -4.02 -3.19
CA ASN A 16 -1.25 -2.78 -3.97
C ASN A 16 -1.81 -1.58 -3.19
N VAL A 17 -1.73 -1.60 -1.85
CA VAL A 17 -2.24 -0.52 -1.00
C VAL A 17 -1.09 0.38 -0.56
N PHE A 18 -1.11 1.61 -1.03
CA PHE A 18 -0.17 2.66 -0.69
C PHE A 18 -0.79 3.68 0.26
N ILE A 19 0.04 4.30 1.07
CA ILE A 19 -0.31 5.38 1.98
C ILE A 19 0.49 6.61 1.54
N CYS A 20 -0.20 7.73 1.33
CA CYS A 20 0.48 8.99 1.07
C CYS A 20 1.25 9.45 2.32
N MET A 21 2.49 9.90 2.16
CA MET A 21 3.31 10.35 3.29
C MET A 21 2.88 11.72 3.83
N ASN A 22 2.16 12.52 3.03
CA ASN A 22 1.76 13.87 3.43
C ASN A 22 0.40 13.88 4.15
N CYS A 23 -0.59 13.17 3.62
CA CYS A 23 -1.96 13.19 4.14
C CYS A 23 -2.48 11.84 4.65
N ASN A 24 -1.63 10.81 4.66
CA ASN A 24 -1.99 9.44 5.07
C ASN A 24 -3.17 8.81 4.32
N ALA A 25 -3.57 9.37 3.16
CA ALA A 25 -4.62 8.80 2.33
C ALA A 25 -4.20 7.44 1.78
N LYS A 26 -5.15 6.49 1.80
CA LYS A 26 -4.96 5.13 1.28
C LYS A 26 -5.29 5.14 -0.21
N ILE A 27 -4.39 4.59 -1.03
CA ILE A 27 -4.52 4.57 -2.49
C ILE A 27 -4.22 3.15 -2.96
N ARG A 28 -5.08 2.61 -3.82
CA ARG A 28 -4.78 1.37 -4.53
C ARG A 28 -4.16 1.71 -5.88
N ALA A 29 -2.95 1.22 -6.11
CA ALA A 29 -2.13 1.59 -7.25
C ALA A 29 -1.20 0.46 -7.66
N GLN A 30 -0.86 0.39 -8.95
CA GLN A 30 0.17 -0.54 -9.42
C GLN A 30 1.55 -0.07 -8.95
N PRO A 31 2.39 -0.95 -8.37
CA PRO A 31 3.67 -0.57 -7.80
C PRO A 31 4.61 0.07 -8.84
N ASP A 32 4.57 -0.37 -10.09
CA ASP A 32 5.36 0.21 -11.18
C ASP A 32 5.03 1.68 -11.44
N LYS A 33 3.74 2.03 -11.35
CA LYS A 33 3.28 3.41 -11.56
C LYS A 33 3.65 4.30 -10.37
N VAL A 34 3.67 3.75 -9.15
CA VAL A 34 4.12 4.47 -7.96
C VAL A 34 5.63 4.69 -8.00
N LYS A 35 6.43 3.66 -8.34
CA LYS A 35 7.89 3.79 -8.53
C LYS A 35 8.24 4.82 -9.60
N LYS A 36 7.50 4.84 -10.71
CA LYS A 36 7.65 5.83 -11.79
C LYS A 36 7.05 7.21 -11.47
N LYS A 37 6.54 7.44 -10.24
CA LYS A 37 5.87 8.68 -9.79
C LYS A 37 4.73 9.15 -10.73
N LYS A 38 4.10 8.22 -11.44
CA LYS A 38 2.98 8.48 -12.37
C LYS A 38 1.63 8.56 -11.67
N ILE A 39 1.57 8.19 -10.38
CA ILE A 39 0.36 8.27 -9.56
C ILE A 39 0.55 9.33 -8.49
N GLN A 40 -0.43 10.21 -8.40
CA GLN A 40 -0.52 11.25 -7.40
C GLN A 40 -1.58 10.91 -6.34
N CYS A 41 -1.41 11.47 -5.15
CA CYS A 41 -2.42 11.41 -4.11
C CYS A 41 -3.69 12.11 -4.57
N ARG A 42 -4.83 11.41 -4.52
CA ARG A 42 -6.13 11.99 -4.87
C ARG A 42 -6.62 13.07 -3.89
N ARG A 43 -5.97 13.21 -2.73
CA ARG A 43 -6.38 14.15 -1.68
C ARG A 43 -5.53 15.42 -1.63
N CYS A 44 -4.21 15.27 -1.73
CA CYS A 44 -3.27 16.39 -1.63
C CYS A 44 -2.36 16.57 -2.85
N GLY A 45 -2.49 15.75 -3.90
CA GLY A 45 -1.63 15.80 -5.10
C GLY A 45 -0.19 15.29 -4.89
N GLY A 46 0.24 15.00 -3.66
CA GLY A 46 1.58 14.50 -3.38
C GLY A 46 1.90 13.19 -4.10
N LYS A 47 3.13 13.05 -4.61
CA LYS A 47 3.61 11.85 -5.33
C LYS A 47 4.34 10.86 -4.42
N GLU A 48 4.56 11.22 -3.16
CA GLU A 48 5.26 10.41 -2.18
C GLU A 48 4.30 9.44 -1.50
N LEU A 49 4.32 8.21 -1.98
CA LEU A 49 3.44 7.12 -1.55
C LEU A 49 4.30 5.97 -1.04
N ARG A 50 4.02 5.49 0.17
CA ARG A 50 4.68 4.32 0.77
C ARG A 50 3.76 3.10 0.75
N LEU A 51 4.32 1.91 0.52
CA LEU A 51 3.59 0.65 0.67
C LEU A 51 3.09 0.49 2.12
N LYS A 52 1.89 -0.06 2.30
CA LYS A 52 1.34 -0.34 3.64
C LYS A 52 2.20 -1.38 4.35
N ALA A 53 2.50 -1.13 5.63
CA ALA A 53 3.56 -1.81 6.39
C ALA A 53 3.56 -3.35 6.34
N LYS A 54 2.39 -3.99 6.19
CA LYS A 54 2.31 -5.45 6.09
C LYS A 54 2.74 -5.99 4.72
N GLU A 55 2.63 -5.20 3.66
CA GLU A 55 3.18 -5.53 2.34
C GLU A 55 4.72 -5.38 2.36
N ARG A 56 5.27 -4.37 3.06
CA ARG A 56 6.73 -4.19 3.21
C ARG A 56 7.44 -5.34 3.93
N ARG A 57 6.78 -5.99 4.90
CA ARG A 57 7.39 -7.07 5.69
C ARG A 57 7.31 -8.45 5.01
N GLY A 58 6.71 -8.50 3.81
CA GLY A 58 6.30 -9.76 3.17
C GLY A 58 5.18 -10.42 3.98
N VAL A 59 4.18 -10.97 3.29
CA VAL A 59 3.36 -12.01 3.93
C VAL A 59 4.29 -13.22 4.02
N LYS A 60 4.87 -13.48 5.20
CA LYS A 60 5.56 -14.74 5.44
C LYS A 60 4.50 -15.84 5.25
N ALA A 61 4.67 -16.65 4.20
CA ALA A 61 3.85 -17.83 3.93
C ALA A 61 3.81 -18.75 5.18
#